data_AF-A0A7S2N673-F1
#
_entry.id   AF-A0A7S2N673-F1
#
_cell.length_a   1.000
_cell.length_b   1.000
_cell.length_c   1.000
_cell.angle_alpha   90.00
_cell.angle_beta   90.00
_cell.angle_gamma   90.00
#
_symmetry.space_group_name_H-M   'P 1'
#
loop_
_entity.id
_entity.type
_entity.pdbx_description
1 polymer ?
#
loop_
_entity_poly.entity_id
_entity_poly.type
_entity_poly.pdbx_seq_one_letter_code
_entity_poly.pdbx_strand_id
1 'polypeptide(L)'
;SSSSTASRPVLSSLRELLYRFRSARPLGAMGCCQSSVAPPETPEARSRYKKIYEKWEHMREPAIEVSSKMEENWQFFKGPELEALMDDLGLIDLAFLIDCIKAGVPLPRQQEVPKGAIIAKDNLVKIKGGCGYGLAILVLSYPWRAKGHPDPNQLTCKRLLNVLKMFLKTAKKKGEHFTMGVMWDYLVLPQKKIDGTDDRTEAQKAKFGRALHTMNSWYMDHRTYVLVFDVEIDDPRPYLARGWCQFELRASGLIKDCRCLWSLAGYEAGGSPNDFEDAKKAARGGASRKPPMAPPDFAKLLDEGSQTRTITFTAGKADLDTVVNQYELAFEGAF
;
A
#
# COMPACT_ATOMS: atom_id res chain seq x y z
N SER A 1 -55.34 -21.99 -34.98
CA SER A 1 -54.04 -21.69 -35.60
C SER A 1 -53.16 -21.03 -34.54
N SER A 2 -52.16 -21.68 -33.92
CA SER A 2 -50.85 -22.10 -34.48
C SER A 2 -50.07 -20.92 -35.08
N SER A 3 -48.82 -20.58 -34.72
CA SER A 3 -47.83 -21.06 -33.72
C SER A 3 -46.86 -19.86 -33.42
N SER A 4 -45.72 -19.90 -32.70
CA SER A 4 -44.89 -20.97 -32.10
C SER A 4 -44.01 -20.41 -30.95
N THR A 5 -43.29 -21.28 -30.24
CA THR A 5 -42.20 -20.97 -29.28
C THR A 5 -40.81 -20.94 -29.94
N ALA A 6 -39.86 -20.13 -29.43
CA ALA A 6 -38.42 -20.47 -29.38
C ALA A 6 -37.61 -19.50 -28.48
N SER A 7 -36.52 -19.98 -27.86
CA SER A 7 -35.65 -19.23 -26.93
C SER A 7 -34.17 -19.28 -27.32
N ARG A 8 -33.48 -18.12 -27.31
CA ARG A 8 -31.99 -17.95 -27.17
C ARG A 8 -31.11 -18.64 -28.23
N PRO A 9 -29.75 -18.54 -28.20
CA PRO A 9 -28.83 -17.53 -27.63
C PRO A 9 -27.85 -16.93 -28.68
N VAL A 10 -27.11 -15.86 -28.35
CA VAL A 10 -25.76 -15.63 -28.93
C VAL A 10 -24.79 -15.02 -27.90
N LEU A 11 -23.79 -15.82 -27.48
CA LEU A 11 -22.56 -15.36 -26.84
C LEU A 11 -21.47 -15.28 -27.92
N SER A 12 -21.10 -14.10 -28.43
CA SER A 12 -20.12 -14.05 -29.54
C SER A 12 -19.21 -12.81 -29.70
N SER A 13 -19.07 -11.88 -28.74
CA SER A 13 -18.18 -10.70 -28.92
C SER A 13 -16.99 -10.57 -27.95
N LEU A 14 -16.97 -11.29 -26.82
CA LEU A 14 -15.86 -11.19 -25.85
C LEU A 14 -14.51 -11.75 -26.35
N ARG A 15 -14.48 -12.53 -27.45
CA ARG A 15 -13.23 -12.99 -28.08
C ARG A 15 -12.63 -12.00 -29.10
N GLU A 16 -13.41 -11.10 -29.69
CA GLU A 16 -12.88 -10.11 -30.65
C GLU A 16 -12.15 -8.94 -29.97
N LEU A 17 -12.60 -8.55 -28.77
CA LEU A 17 -12.01 -7.46 -27.99
C LEU A 17 -10.55 -7.74 -27.57
N LEU A 18 -10.17 -9.01 -27.45
CA LEU A 18 -8.82 -9.43 -27.07
C LEU A 18 -7.79 -9.37 -28.22
N TYR A 19 -8.22 -9.28 -29.49
CA TYR A 19 -7.29 -9.36 -30.63
C TYR A 19 -6.81 -8.01 -31.18
N ARG A 20 -7.50 -6.89 -30.86
CA ARG A 20 -7.14 -5.55 -31.35
C ARG A 20 -5.99 -4.86 -30.59
N PHE A 21 -5.44 -5.47 -29.53
CA PHE A 21 -4.37 -4.88 -28.72
C PHE A 21 -2.94 -5.05 -29.28
N ARG A 22 -2.76 -5.57 -30.50
CA ARG A 22 -1.45 -5.80 -31.13
C ARG A 22 -1.19 -4.97 -32.40
N SER A 23 -1.37 -3.64 -32.37
CA SER A 23 -0.78 -2.73 -33.38
C SER A 23 -0.90 -1.24 -33.05
N ALA A 24 -0.21 -0.76 -32.00
CA ALA A 24 0.08 0.66 -31.83
C ALA A 24 1.59 0.88 -31.73
N ARG A 25 2.18 1.56 -32.72
CA ARG A 25 3.59 1.97 -32.66
C ARG A 25 3.74 3.14 -31.68
N PRO A 26 4.80 3.21 -30.87
CA PRO A 26 5.04 4.35 -29.99
C PRO A 26 5.45 5.58 -30.81
N LEU A 27 4.74 6.70 -30.62
CA LEU A 27 5.10 8.02 -31.15
C LEU A 27 5.58 8.93 -30.01
N GLY A 28 6.67 9.65 -30.26
CA GLY A 28 7.04 10.85 -29.48
C GLY A 28 7.60 10.60 -28.08
N ALA A 29 8.84 10.11 -27.98
CA ALA A 29 9.59 10.22 -26.72
C ALA A 29 9.99 11.69 -26.47
N MET A 30 9.51 12.28 -25.37
CA MET A 30 10.00 13.57 -24.87
C MET A 30 10.42 13.44 -23.40
N GLY A 31 11.72 13.63 -23.14
CA GLY A 31 12.21 14.26 -21.91
C GLY A 31 11.87 13.62 -20.56
N CYS A 32 11.74 12.30 -20.44
CA CYS A 32 11.74 11.68 -19.11
C CYS A 32 13.19 11.56 -18.63
N CYS A 33 13.55 12.22 -17.52
CA CYS A 33 14.91 12.12 -16.94
C CYS A 33 15.22 10.66 -16.58
N GLN A 34 16.11 10.04 -17.36
CA GLN A 34 16.59 8.67 -17.14
C GLN A 34 17.60 8.64 -15.98
N SER A 35 17.13 8.89 -14.75
CA SER A 35 17.88 8.47 -13.56
C SER A 35 17.68 6.96 -13.38
N SER A 36 18.51 6.19 -14.09
CA SER A 36 18.56 4.72 -13.96
C SER A 36 19.22 4.35 -12.62
N VAL A 37 18.49 4.53 -11.52
CA VAL A 37 18.95 4.20 -10.17
C VAL A 37 18.76 2.70 -9.95
N ALA A 38 19.69 1.93 -10.49
CA ALA A 38 19.98 0.58 -10.03
C ALA A 38 20.30 0.62 -8.51
N PRO A 39 20.09 -0.49 -7.78
CA PRO A 39 20.54 -0.56 -6.39
C PRO A 39 22.05 -0.26 -6.31
N PRO A 40 22.54 0.39 -5.24
CA PRO A 40 23.93 0.81 -5.16
C PRO A 40 24.86 -0.41 -5.29
N GLU A 41 25.58 -0.48 -6.41
CA GLU A 41 26.35 -1.67 -6.80
C GLU A 41 27.61 -1.89 -5.94
N THR A 42 27.87 -1.04 -4.94
CA THR A 42 29.08 -1.16 -4.14
C THR A 42 29.08 -2.49 -3.35
N PRO A 43 30.24 -3.16 -3.21
CA PRO A 43 30.32 -4.42 -2.45
C PRO A 43 29.80 -4.29 -1.01
N GLU A 44 29.95 -3.12 -0.40
CA GLU A 44 29.51 -2.81 0.96
C GLU A 44 27.99 -2.76 1.05
N ALA A 45 27.31 -2.15 0.07
CA ALA A 45 25.85 -2.13 0.03
C ALA A 45 25.27 -3.53 -0.16
N ARG A 46 25.87 -4.34 -1.05
CA ARG A 46 25.54 -5.76 -1.21
C ARG A 46 25.76 -6.57 0.08
N SER A 47 26.86 -6.30 0.80
CA SER A 47 27.13 -6.91 2.11
C SER A 47 26.10 -6.52 3.18
N ARG A 48 25.71 -5.24 3.26
CA ARG A 48 24.66 -4.77 4.18
C ARG A 48 23.31 -5.42 3.89
N TYR A 49 22.92 -5.46 2.61
CA TYR A 49 21.68 -6.10 2.18
C TYR A 49 21.66 -7.60 2.53
N LYS A 50 22.73 -8.33 2.20
CA LYS A 50 22.88 -9.75 2.51
C LYS A 50 22.73 -10.03 4.01
N LYS A 51 23.39 -9.24 4.87
CA LYS A 51 23.30 -9.40 6.35
C LYS A 51 21.87 -9.21 6.88
N ILE A 52 21.11 -8.25 6.35
CA ILE A 52 19.69 -8.08 6.72
C ILE A 52 18.87 -9.27 6.22
N TYR A 53 19.04 -9.65 4.95
CA TYR A 53 18.28 -10.75 4.37
C TYR A 53 18.52 -12.05 5.14
N GLU A 54 19.78 -12.42 5.42
CA GLU A 54 20.14 -13.62 6.18
C GLU A 54 19.59 -13.59 7.61
N LYS A 55 19.61 -12.43 8.30
CA LYS A 55 19.00 -12.26 9.62
C LYS A 55 17.50 -12.60 9.59
N TRP A 56 16.78 -12.13 8.58
CA TRP A 56 15.32 -12.22 8.51
C TRP A 56 14.82 -13.53 7.87
N GLU A 57 15.56 -14.14 6.95
CA GLU A 57 15.24 -15.46 6.39
C GLU A 57 15.38 -16.57 7.45
N HIS A 58 16.35 -16.44 8.36
CA HIS A 58 16.56 -17.39 9.47
C HIS A 58 15.87 -16.96 10.78
N MET A 59 15.06 -15.89 10.76
CA MET A 59 14.32 -15.47 11.95
C MET A 59 13.26 -16.51 12.28
N ARG A 60 13.41 -17.17 13.43
CA ARG A 60 12.43 -18.15 13.91
C ARG A 60 11.18 -17.42 14.40
N GLU A 61 10.02 -17.99 14.09
CA GLU A 61 8.78 -17.54 14.70
C GLU A 61 8.83 -17.77 16.22
N PRO A 62 8.60 -16.73 17.04
CA PRO A 62 8.55 -16.87 18.48
C PRO A 62 7.28 -17.60 18.91
N ALA A 63 7.39 -18.48 19.89
CA ALA A 63 6.25 -19.10 20.54
C ALA A 63 5.54 -18.07 21.43
N ILE A 64 4.64 -17.28 20.84
CA ILE A 64 3.77 -16.34 21.56
C ILE A 64 2.41 -17.01 21.77
N GLU A 65 1.97 -17.12 23.02
CA GLU A 65 0.61 -17.55 23.34
C GLU A 65 -0.39 -16.42 23.07
N VAL A 66 -1.44 -16.71 22.30
CA VAL A 66 -2.54 -15.76 22.08
C VAL A 66 -3.43 -15.74 23.34
N SER A 67 -3.26 -14.71 24.18
CA SER A 67 -4.18 -14.50 25.30
C SER A 67 -5.61 -14.23 24.82
N SER A 68 -6.62 -14.64 25.60
CA SER A 68 -8.03 -14.36 25.29
C SER A 68 -8.29 -12.87 25.04
N LYS A 69 -7.57 -11.98 25.75
CA LYS A 69 -7.73 -10.54 25.58
C LYS A 69 -7.18 -10.02 24.24
N MET A 70 -6.17 -10.67 23.67
CA MET A 70 -5.70 -10.35 22.31
C MET A 70 -6.73 -10.76 21.28
N GLU A 71 -7.31 -11.96 21.42
CA GLU A 71 -8.35 -12.42 20.50
C GLU A 71 -9.63 -11.56 20.61
N GLU A 72 -10.10 -11.24 21.82
CA GLU A 72 -11.20 -10.29 22.04
C GLU A 72 -10.96 -8.94 21.33
N ASN A 73 -9.77 -8.37 21.48
CA ASN A 73 -9.45 -7.08 20.84
C ASN A 73 -9.39 -7.21 19.31
N TRP A 74 -8.84 -8.32 18.81
CA TRP A 74 -8.76 -8.61 17.38
C TRP A 74 -10.17 -8.75 16.76
N GLN A 75 -11.05 -9.53 17.39
CA GLN A 75 -12.46 -9.68 17.02
C GLN A 75 -13.20 -8.33 17.10
N PHE A 76 -13.05 -7.58 18.20
CA PHE A 76 -13.69 -6.27 18.41
C PHE A 76 -13.32 -5.24 17.33
N PHE A 77 -12.07 -5.27 16.85
CA PHE A 77 -11.60 -4.41 15.77
C PHE A 77 -11.78 -5.00 14.37
N LYS A 78 -12.63 -6.03 14.19
CA LYS A 78 -12.92 -6.70 12.91
C LYS A 78 -11.69 -7.34 12.23
N GLY A 79 -10.67 -7.69 13.00
CA GLY A 79 -9.46 -8.39 12.54
C GLY A 79 -9.71 -9.58 11.59
N PRO A 80 -10.70 -10.48 11.84
CA PRO A 80 -11.03 -11.58 10.94
C PRO A 80 -11.43 -11.16 9.51
N GLU A 81 -12.01 -9.97 9.33
CA GLU A 81 -12.35 -9.44 7.99
C GLU A 81 -11.08 -9.12 7.20
N LEU A 82 -10.01 -8.67 7.88
CA LEU A 82 -8.70 -8.48 7.27
C LEU A 82 -7.90 -9.78 7.12
N GLU A 83 -8.10 -10.77 8.00
CA GLU A 83 -7.48 -12.09 7.82
C GLU A 83 -7.85 -12.68 6.46
N ALA A 84 -9.11 -12.56 6.01
CA ALA A 84 -9.55 -13.02 4.69
C ALA A 84 -8.77 -12.37 3.52
N LEU A 85 -8.37 -11.11 3.66
CA LEU A 85 -7.55 -10.42 2.65
C LEU A 85 -6.12 -10.97 2.57
N MET A 86 -5.65 -11.65 3.61
CA MET A 86 -4.29 -12.17 3.72
C MET A 86 -4.08 -13.53 3.04
N ASP A 87 -5.11 -14.11 2.40
CA ASP A 87 -4.92 -15.22 1.47
C ASP A 87 -4.13 -14.79 0.22
N ASP A 88 -4.31 -13.53 -0.21
CA ASP A 88 -3.72 -12.99 -1.43
C ASP A 88 -2.58 -11.99 -1.19
N LEU A 89 -2.29 -11.60 0.06
CA LEU A 89 -1.08 -10.83 0.40
C LEU A 89 -0.58 -11.12 1.83
N GLY A 90 0.70 -10.88 2.08
CA GLY A 90 1.28 -10.86 3.43
C GLY A 90 1.65 -9.42 3.79
N LEU A 91 1.47 -9.04 5.05
CA LEU A 91 1.96 -7.76 5.58
C LEU A 91 3.46 -7.85 5.85
N ILE A 92 4.13 -6.71 6.04
CA ILE A 92 5.58 -6.66 6.31
C ILE A 92 5.83 -6.35 7.79
N ASP A 93 6.75 -7.05 8.44
CA ASP A 93 7.18 -6.68 9.80
C ASP A 93 7.85 -5.29 9.78
N LEU A 94 7.26 -4.34 10.52
CA LEU A 94 7.78 -2.98 10.65
C LEU A 94 9.25 -2.91 11.09
N ALA A 95 9.75 -3.90 11.85
CA ALA A 95 11.16 -3.95 12.24
C ALA A 95 12.09 -4.31 11.06
N PHE A 96 11.65 -5.14 10.11
CA PHE A 96 12.40 -5.41 8.88
C PHE A 96 12.51 -4.14 8.03
N LEU A 97 11.40 -3.43 7.87
CA LEU A 97 11.37 -2.16 7.14
C LEU A 97 12.35 -1.15 7.75
N ILE A 98 12.36 -1.01 9.08
CA ILE A 98 13.28 -0.12 9.80
C ILE A 98 14.75 -0.56 9.65
N ASP A 99 15.05 -1.86 9.65
CA ASP A 99 16.42 -2.37 9.42
C ASP A 99 16.92 -1.98 8.01
N CYS A 100 16.10 -2.18 6.97
CA CYS A 100 16.44 -1.79 5.60
C CYS A 100 16.74 -0.30 5.49
N ILE A 101 15.86 0.55 6.03
CA ILE A 101 16.02 2.01 6.00
C ILE A 101 17.29 2.45 6.76
N LYS A 102 17.56 1.87 7.94
CA LYS A 102 18.76 2.18 8.73
C LYS A 102 20.07 1.79 8.02
N ALA A 103 20.08 0.68 7.30
CA ALA A 103 21.26 0.25 6.55
C ALA A 103 21.44 0.97 5.21
N GLY A 104 20.50 1.85 4.84
CA GLY A 104 20.52 2.58 3.58
C GLY A 104 20.42 1.65 2.37
N VAL A 105 19.72 0.52 2.48
CA VAL A 105 19.52 -0.43 1.37
C VAL A 105 18.14 -0.22 0.72
N PRO A 106 18.03 -0.33 -0.62
CA PRO A 106 16.73 -0.27 -1.29
C PRO A 106 15.78 -1.37 -0.80
N LEU A 107 14.49 -1.10 -0.95
CA LEU A 107 13.46 -2.07 -0.58
C LEU A 107 13.37 -3.19 -1.63
N PRO A 108 13.28 -4.47 -1.23
CA PRO A 108 13.06 -5.58 -2.16
C PRO A 108 11.70 -5.48 -2.85
N ARG A 109 11.53 -6.17 -3.97
CA ARG A 109 10.19 -6.51 -4.49
C ARG A 109 9.53 -7.54 -3.55
N GLN A 110 8.20 -7.65 -3.54
CA GLN A 110 7.48 -8.66 -2.73
C GLN A 110 8.11 -10.06 -2.78
N GLN A 111 8.43 -10.56 -3.98
CA GLN A 111 9.01 -11.89 -4.17
C GLN A 111 10.50 -12.02 -3.75
N GLU A 112 11.10 -10.93 -3.27
CA GLU A 112 12.46 -10.81 -2.74
C GLU A 112 12.44 -10.39 -1.25
N VAL A 113 11.27 -10.40 -0.59
CA VAL A 113 11.14 -10.20 0.87
C VAL A 113 11.49 -11.52 1.58
N PRO A 114 12.37 -11.52 2.59
CA PRO A 114 12.71 -12.73 3.35
C PRO A 114 11.52 -13.23 4.15
N LYS A 115 11.36 -14.56 4.25
CA LYS A 115 10.12 -15.16 4.80
C LYS A 115 9.77 -14.70 6.21
N GLY A 116 10.74 -14.62 7.12
CA GLY A 116 10.51 -14.19 8.51
C GLY A 116 10.15 -12.71 8.66
N ALA A 117 10.25 -11.90 7.59
CA ALA A 117 9.76 -10.53 7.54
C ALA A 117 8.31 -10.42 7.02
N ILE A 118 7.72 -11.51 6.53
CA ILE A 118 6.34 -11.56 6.08
C ILE A 118 5.44 -11.97 7.25
N ILE A 119 4.39 -11.18 7.48
CA ILE A 119 3.31 -11.48 8.42
C ILE A 119 2.13 -12.02 7.60
N ALA A 120 1.84 -13.30 7.78
CA ALA A 120 0.77 -14.06 7.14
C ALA A 120 -0.16 -14.66 8.21
N LYS A 121 -1.17 -15.43 7.80
CA LYS A 121 -2.20 -15.98 8.71
C LYS A 121 -1.63 -16.83 9.86
N ASP A 122 -0.52 -17.52 9.61
CA ASP A 122 0.16 -18.44 10.54
C ASP A 122 0.97 -17.74 11.65
N ASN A 123 1.37 -16.47 11.46
CA ASN A 123 2.15 -15.70 12.45
C ASN A 123 1.47 -14.39 12.91
N LEU A 124 0.17 -14.24 12.67
CA LEU A 124 -0.66 -13.09 13.06
C LEU A 124 -0.55 -12.66 14.54
N VAL A 125 -0.16 -13.58 15.43
CA VAL A 125 0.03 -13.29 16.86
C VAL A 125 0.95 -12.08 17.12
N LYS A 126 1.93 -11.83 16.23
CA LYS A 126 2.81 -10.65 16.23
C LYS A 126 2.06 -9.31 16.21
N ILE A 127 0.82 -9.28 15.70
CA ILE A 127 -0.01 -8.07 15.54
C ILE A 127 -1.37 -8.14 16.27
N LYS A 128 -1.80 -9.31 16.77
CA LYS A 128 -3.03 -9.46 17.59
C LYS A 128 -2.99 -8.69 18.93
N GLY A 129 -1.83 -8.21 19.37
CA GLY A 129 -1.69 -7.31 20.53
C GLY A 129 -2.36 -5.94 20.38
N GLY A 130 -2.68 -5.53 19.14
CA GLY A 130 -3.21 -4.21 18.80
C GLY A 130 -2.18 -3.09 18.98
N CYS A 131 -2.47 -1.91 18.42
CA CYS A 131 -1.65 -0.71 18.60
C CYS A 131 -2.56 0.47 18.90
N GLY A 132 -2.44 1.09 20.08
CA GLY A 132 -3.26 2.24 20.48
C GLY A 132 -4.77 1.98 20.44
N TYR A 133 -5.43 2.41 19.36
CA TYR A 133 -6.89 2.48 19.19
C TYR A 133 -7.42 1.65 18.01
N GLY A 134 -6.54 0.86 17.40
CA GLY A 134 -6.85 0.04 16.24
C GLY A 134 -5.97 -1.20 16.16
N LEU A 135 -6.06 -1.87 15.02
CA LEU A 135 -5.23 -3.03 14.72
C LEU A 135 -3.77 -2.60 14.60
N ALA A 136 -2.83 -3.51 14.91
CA ALA A 136 -1.40 -3.25 14.71
C ALA A 136 -1.01 -3.39 13.22
N ILE A 137 -1.75 -2.69 12.35
CA ILE A 137 -1.64 -2.69 10.89
C ILE A 137 -1.47 -1.25 10.43
N LEU A 138 -0.39 -0.98 9.71
CA LEU A 138 -0.04 0.32 9.15
C LEU A 138 -0.09 0.24 7.62
N VAL A 139 -1.06 0.90 7.02
CA VAL A 139 -1.19 1.07 5.58
C VAL A 139 -0.51 2.39 5.19
N LEU A 140 0.33 2.37 4.16
CA LEU A 140 1.01 3.57 3.67
C LEU A 140 0.34 4.09 2.41
N SER A 141 -0.13 5.34 2.44
CA SER A 141 -0.51 6.05 1.23
C SER A 141 0.61 7.01 0.83
N TYR A 142 1.19 6.83 -0.35
CA TYR A 142 2.46 7.47 -0.68
C TYR A 142 2.70 7.59 -2.20
N PRO A 143 3.57 8.51 -2.66
CA PRO A 143 3.83 8.70 -4.08
C PRO A 143 4.82 7.66 -4.66
N TRP A 144 4.43 6.99 -5.75
CA TRP A 144 5.36 6.24 -6.59
C TRP A 144 6.28 7.18 -7.39
N ARG A 145 7.55 7.30 -6.97
CA ARG A 145 8.49 8.29 -7.53
C ARG A 145 9.12 7.86 -8.86
N ALA A 146 9.21 6.57 -9.15
CA ALA A 146 9.65 6.04 -10.43
C ALA A 146 8.81 4.81 -10.85
N LYS A 147 8.76 4.52 -12.16
CA LYS A 147 7.92 3.44 -12.72
C LYS A 147 8.29 2.04 -12.22
N GLY A 148 9.57 1.79 -11.94
CA GLY A 148 10.09 0.47 -11.54
C GLY A 148 10.31 0.30 -10.03
N HIS A 149 10.25 1.37 -9.24
CA HIS A 149 10.45 1.33 -7.80
C HIS A 149 9.82 2.59 -7.16
N PRO A 150 9.08 2.49 -6.05
CA PRO A 150 8.39 3.61 -5.43
C PRO A 150 9.32 4.70 -4.91
N ASP A 151 10.47 4.32 -4.32
CA ASP A 151 11.42 5.26 -3.72
C ASP A 151 12.89 4.89 -4.02
N PRO A 152 13.35 5.04 -5.27
CA PRO A 152 14.67 4.56 -5.70
C PRO A 152 15.83 5.23 -4.93
N ASN A 153 15.64 6.47 -4.48
CA ASN A 153 16.67 7.26 -3.79
C ASN A 153 16.52 7.22 -2.24
N GLN A 154 15.60 6.38 -1.74
CA GLN A 154 15.29 6.22 -0.31
C GLN A 154 14.86 7.53 0.40
N LEU A 155 14.25 8.49 -0.30
CA LEU A 155 13.80 9.75 0.32
C LEU A 155 12.54 9.53 1.18
N THR A 156 11.54 8.86 0.63
CA THR A 156 10.32 8.44 1.34
C THR A 156 10.69 7.61 2.57
N CYS A 157 11.58 6.63 2.39
CA CYS A 157 12.14 5.77 3.42
C CYS A 157 12.78 6.55 4.58
N LYS A 158 13.71 7.47 4.27
CA LYS A 158 14.39 8.30 5.27
C LYS A 158 13.42 9.19 6.05
N ARG A 159 12.45 9.81 5.36
CA ARG A 159 11.43 10.68 5.95
C ARG A 159 10.51 9.92 6.92
N LEU A 160 10.07 8.72 6.53
CA LEU A 160 9.22 7.84 7.35
C LEU A 160 9.92 7.30 8.62
N LEU A 161 11.25 7.22 8.66
CA LEU A 161 11.99 6.47 9.67
C LEU A 161 11.61 6.80 11.13
N ASN A 162 11.35 8.07 11.46
CA ASN A 162 11.05 8.48 12.84
C ASN A 162 9.63 8.07 13.29
N VAL A 163 8.62 8.30 12.45
CA VAL A 163 7.25 7.85 12.74
C VAL A 163 7.16 6.31 12.75
N LEU A 164 7.87 5.62 11.86
CA LEU A 164 7.96 4.15 11.89
C LEU A 164 8.60 3.63 13.20
N LYS A 165 9.69 4.23 13.69
CA LYS A 165 10.28 3.87 15.00
C LYS A 165 9.28 4.08 16.16
N MET A 166 8.49 5.15 16.12
CA MET A 166 7.46 5.44 17.14
C MET A 166 6.35 4.38 17.13
N PHE A 167 5.86 3.98 15.95
CA PHE A 167 4.89 2.88 15.81
C PHE A 167 5.46 1.57 16.35
N LEU A 168 6.70 1.21 15.98
CA LEU A 168 7.36 0.00 16.49
C LEU A 168 7.53 0.05 18.02
N LYS A 169 8.03 1.17 18.58
CA LYS A 169 8.16 1.38 20.03
C LYS A 169 6.83 1.19 20.75
N THR A 170 5.71 1.60 20.14
CA THR A 170 4.37 1.44 20.71
C THR A 170 3.93 -0.02 20.70
N ALA A 171 4.13 -0.75 19.59
CA ALA A 171 3.86 -2.19 19.53
C ALA A 171 4.71 -2.98 20.56
N LYS A 172 6.00 -2.66 20.70
CA LYS A 172 6.91 -3.31 21.67
C LYS A 172 6.49 -3.10 23.13
N LYS A 173 5.60 -2.14 23.47
CA LYS A 173 4.99 -2.05 24.81
C LYS A 173 4.15 -3.29 25.18
N LYS A 174 3.77 -4.13 24.21
CA LYS A 174 3.09 -5.42 24.42
C LYS A 174 4.05 -6.60 24.66
N GLY A 175 5.34 -6.42 24.36
CA GLY A 175 6.38 -7.45 24.46
C GLY A 175 7.36 -7.39 23.30
N GLU A 176 8.54 -8.00 23.46
CA GLU A 176 9.63 -7.92 22.49
C GLU A 176 9.27 -8.46 21.10
N HIS A 177 8.38 -9.45 21.02
CA HIS A 177 8.00 -10.09 19.76
C HIS A 177 6.86 -9.38 19.00
N PHE A 178 6.18 -8.40 19.62
CA PHE A 178 5.10 -7.67 18.95
C PHE A 178 5.63 -6.62 17.97
N THR A 179 4.88 -6.38 16.89
CA THR A 179 5.27 -5.44 15.83
C THR A 179 4.03 -4.77 15.23
N MET A 180 4.19 -4.07 14.11
CA MET A 180 3.07 -3.76 13.22
C MET A 180 3.28 -4.42 11.86
N GLY A 181 2.18 -4.90 11.28
CA GLY A 181 2.13 -5.34 9.89
C GLY A 181 1.96 -4.15 8.97
N VAL A 182 2.92 -3.92 8.09
CA VAL A 182 2.89 -2.80 7.13
C VAL A 182 2.30 -3.28 5.81
N MET A 183 1.22 -2.63 5.38
CA MET A 183 0.72 -2.73 4.00
C MET A 183 1.40 -1.62 3.20
N TRP A 184 2.37 -2.03 2.39
CA TRP A 184 3.06 -1.20 1.40
C TRP A 184 2.98 -1.98 0.09
N ASP A 185 2.11 -1.57 -0.84
CA ASP A 185 1.81 -2.23 -2.12
C ASP A 185 3.04 -2.84 -2.85
N TYR A 186 4.15 -2.10 -2.94
CA TYR A 186 5.40 -2.56 -3.56
C TYR A 186 6.04 -3.78 -2.85
N LEU A 187 5.92 -3.85 -1.53
CA LEU A 187 6.42 -4.95 -0.70
C LEU A 187 5.42 -6.11 -0.58
N VAL A 188 4.11 -5.87 -0.75
CA VAL A 188 3.06 -6.89 -0.52
C VAL A 188 2.45 -7.47 -1.80
N LEU A 189 2.61 -6.80 -2.95
CA LEU A 189 2.17 -7.26 -4.28
C LEU A 189 3.37 -7.66 -5.17
N PRO A 190 3.32 -8.76 -5.94
CA PRO A 190 4.42 -9.16 -6.84
C PRO A 190 4.77 -8.12 -7.91
N GLN A 191 6.02 -7.64 -7.93
CA GLN A 191 6.46 -6.52 -8.78
C GLN A 191 7.30 -6.93 -9.99
N LYS A 192 7.25 -6.15 -11.07
CA LYS A 192 8.18 -6.27 -12.20
C LYS A 192 9.60 -5.83 -11.77
N LYS A 193 10.61 -6.14 -12.58
CA LYS A 193 11.95 -5.58 -12.39
C LYS A 193 11.95 -4.07 -12.67
N ILE A 194 12.96 -3.37 -12.15
CA ILE A 194 13.11 -1.91 -12.27
C ILE A 194 13.25 -1.40 -13.71
N ASP A 195 13.80 -2.23 -14.61
CA ASP A 195 13.89 -2.01 -16.06
C ASP A 195 12.53 -2.19 -16.79
N GLY A 196 11.49 -2.67 -16.09
CA GLY A 196 10.18 -2.98 -16.63
C GLY A 196 10.01 -4.43 -17.11
N THR A 197 11.05 -5.26 -17.05
CA THR A 197 10.98 -6.68 -17.40
C THR A 197 10.07 -7.42 -16.42
N ASP A 198 9.08 -8.16 -16.94
CA ASP A 198 8.15 -8.94 -16.12
C ASP A 198 8.66 -10.37 -15.97
N ASP A 199 9.43 -10.61 -14.91
CA ASP A 199 9.96 -11.91 -14.50
C ASP A 199 9.02 -12.68 -13.56
N ARG A 200 7.80 -12.16 -13.32
CA ARG A 200 6.84 -12.79 -12.42
C ARG A 200 6.28 -14.07 -13.03
N THR A 201 6.15 -15.11 -12.20
CA THR A 201 5.46 -16.35 -12.58
C THR A 201 3.97 -16.09 -12.82
N GLU A 202 3.29 -16.98 -13.55
CA GLU A 202 1.84 -16.86 -13.75
C GLU A 202 1.06 -16.88 -12.43
N ALA A 203 1.55 -17.63 -11.42
CA ALA A 203 0.98 -17.62 -10.08
C ALA A 203 1.14 -16.24 -9.39
N GLN A 204 2.29 -15.59 -9.55
CA GLN A 204 2.52 -14.23 -9.04
C GLN A 204 1.68 -13.18 -9.78
N LYS A 205 1.47 -13.31 -11.10
CA LYS A 205 0.58 -12.43 -11.87
C LYS A 205 -0.87 -12.59 -11.44
N ALA A 206 -1.33 -13.83 -11.25
CA ALA A 206 -2.68 -14.11 -10.74
C ALA A 206 -2.88 -13.57 -9.32
N LYS A 207 -1.90 -13.75 -8.42
CA LYS A 207 -1.90 -13.18 -7.06
C LYS A 207 -1.96 -11.66 -7.08
N PHE A 208 -1.11 -11.00 -7.89
CA PHE A 208 -1.13 -9.56 -8.09
C PHE A 208 -2.51 -9.07 -8.54
N GLY A 209 -3.13 -9.77 -9.51
CA GLY A 209 -4.48 -9.45 -9.97
C GLY A 209 -5.51 -9.48 -8.85
N ARG A 210 -5.61 -10.58 -8.09
CA ARG A 210 -6.59 -10.71 -7.01
C ARG A 210 -6.36 -9.72 -5.87
N ALA A 211 -5.13 -9.61 -5.38
CA ALA A 211 -4.77 -8.72 -4.29
C ALA A 211 -4.98 -7.23 -4.64
N LEU A 212 -4.79 -6.84 -5.91
CA LEU A 212 -5.07 -5.47 -6.35
C LEU A 212 -6.57 -5.13 -6.30
N HIS A 213 -7.45 -6.11 -6.55
CA HIS A 213 -8.91 -5.89 -6.47
C HIS A 213 -9.42 -5.72 -5.04
N THR A 214 -8.71 -6.26 -4.05
CA THR A 214 -9.05 -6.14 -2.61
C THR A 214 -8.22 -5.09 -1.88
N MET A 215 -7.38 -4.33 -2.61
CA MET A 215 -6.47 -3.34 -2.02
C MET A 215 -7.23 -2.18 -1.34
N ASN A 216 -8.41 -1.82 -1.87
CA ASN A 216 -9.28 -0.80 -1.29
C ASN A 216 -9.71 -1.14 0.15
N SER A 217 -9.98 -2.40 0.47
CA SER A 217 -10.42 -2.84 1.80
C SER A 217 -9.44 -2.46 2.92
N TRP A 218 -8.13 -2.39 2.64
CA TRP A 218 -7.11 -1.95 3.61
C TRP A 218 -7.18 -0.46 3.92
N TYR A 219 -7.41 0.36 2.89
CA TYR A 219 -7.63 1.80 3.03
C TYR A 219 -9.00 2.09 3.67
N MET A 220 -10.01 1.26 3.40
CA MET A 220 -11.36 1.40 3.94
C MET A 220 -11.51 0.91 5.38
N ASP A 221 -10.75 -0.10 5.85
CA ASP A 221 -11.00 -0.61 7.20
C ASP A 221 -10.86 0.50 8.24
N HIS A 222 -11.83 0.54 9.14
CA HIS A 222 -11.99 1.63 10.08
C HIS A 222 -10.95 1.64 11.22
N ARG A 223 -10.15 0.57 11.37
CA ARG A 223 -9.18 0.35 12.47
C ARG A 223 -7.73 0.15 12.01
N THR A 224 -7.45 -0.06 10.72
CA THR A 224 -6.09 0.07 10.19
C THR A 224 -5.63 1.53 10.25
N TYR A 225 -4.39 1.73 10.67
CA TYR A 225 -3.74 3.05 10.57
C TYR A 225 -3.40 3.31 9.10
N VAL A 226 -3.84 4.44 8.53
CA VAL A 226 -3.26 4.98 7.29
C VAL A 226 -2.36 6.15 7.64
N LEU A 227 -1.11 6.07 7.20
CA LEU A 227 -0.17 7.19 7.19
C LEU A 227 -0.07 7.74 5.77
N VAL A 228 -0.46 9.00 5.62
CA VAL A 228 -0.44 9.75 4.36
C VAL A 228 0.90 10.46 4.23
N PHE A 229 1.61 10.21 3.13
CA PHE A 229 2.84 10.91 2.76
C PHE A 229 2.50 12.24 2.05
N ASP A 230 1.95 13.19 2.80
CA ASP A 230 1.53 14.52 2.35
C ASP A 230 2.60 15.62 2.58
N VAL A 231 3.87 15.20 2.75
CA VAL A 231 5.02 16.12 2.86
C VAL A 231 5.67 16.36 1.50
N GLU A 232 6.17 17.58 1.33
CA GLU A 232 7.07 17.88 0.22
C GLU A 232 8.45 17.22 0.45
N ILE A 233 8.97 16.66 -0.64
CA ILE A 233 10.33 16.13 -0.79
C ILE A 233 10.82 16.55 -2.18
N ASP A 234 12.09 16.29 -2.49
CA ASP A 234 12.64 16.47 -3.84
C ASP A 234 12.03 15.45 -4.82
N ASP A 235 10.84 15.77 -5.29
CA ASP A 235 10.03 15.05 -6.27
C ASP A 235 9.27 16.11 -7.10
N PRO A 236 9.43 16.14 -8.44
CA PRO A 236 8.77 17.13 -9.29
C PRO A 236 7.24 16.99 -9.33
N ARG A 237 6.64 15.97 -8.68
CA ARG A 237 5.20 15.75 -8.66
C ARG A 237 4.64 15.59 -7.23
N PRO A 238 3.90 16.59 -6.73
CA PRO A 238 3.23 16.54 -5.43
C PRO A 238 2.31 15.31 -5.26
N TYR A 239 2.08 14.93 -4.00
CA TYR A 239 1.22 13.80 -3.61
C TYR A 239 -0.17 13.84 -4.28
N LEU A 240 -0.88 14.98 -4.24
CA LEU A 240 -2.23 15.11 -4.83
C LEU A 240 -2.27 15.19 -6.37
N ALA A 241 -1.12 15.29 -7.04
CA ALA A 241 -1.01 15.25 -8.52
C ALA A 241 -0.94 13.81 -9.07
N ARG A 242 -1.30 12.81 -8.24
CA ARG A 242 -1.16 11.38 -8.50
C ARG A 242 -2.50 10.70 -8.20
N GLY A 243 -3.06 9.99 -9.19
CA GLY A 243 -4.43 9.49 -9.13
C GLY A 243 -4.66 8.44 -8.03
N TRP A 244 -3.71 7.53 -7.83
CA TRP A 244 -3.74 6.58 -6.71
C TRP A 244 -3.78 7.30 -5.36
N CYS A 245 -2.88 8.26 -5.12
CA CYS A 245 -2.83 9.05 -3.89
C CYS A 245 -4.14 9.82 -3.61
N GLN A 246 -4.83 10.32 -4.65
CA GLN A 246 -6.17 10.92 -4.50
C GLN A 246 -7.19 9.92 -3.98
N PHE A 247 -7.21 8.70 -4.51
CA PHE A 247 -8.08 7.62 -4.03
C PHE A 247 -7.74 7.20 -2.60
N GLU A 248 -6.48 6.91 -2.32
CA GLU A 248 -6.02 6.39 -1.02
C GLU A 248 -6.38 7.34 0.13
N LEU A 249 -6.14 8.65 -0.04
CA LEU A 249 -6.53 9.68 0.92
C LEU A 249 -8.05 9.74 1.11
N ARG A 250 -8.81 9.73 0.00
CA ARG A 250 -10.27 9.93 0.04
C ARG A 250 -11.00 8.71 0.58
N ALA A 251 -10.65 7.50 0.15
CA ALA A 251 -11.19 6.25 0.67
C ALA A 251 -10.91 6.10 2.17
N SER A 252 -9.68 6.38 2.62
CA SER A 252 -9.33 6.44 4.05
C SER A 252 -10.09 7.56 4.80
N GLY A 253 -10.47 8.60 4.07
CA GLY A 253 -11.28 9.72 4.54
C GLY A 253 -12.74 9.36 4.81
N LEU A 254 -13.29 8.27 4.25
CA LEU A 254 -14.72 7.95 4.36
C LEU A 254 -15.12 7.49 5.78
N ILE A 255 -14.59 6.34 6.22
CA ILE A 255 -15.12 5.61 7.40
C ILE A 255 -14.13 5.46 8.56
N LYS A 256 -12.83 5.71 8.38
CA LYS A 256 -11.82 5.49 9.44
C LYS A 256 -12.15 6.15 10.78
N ASP A 257 -11.76 5.50 11.88
CA ASP A 257 -11.68 6.17 13.17
C ASP A 257 -10.76 7.39 13.06
N CYS A 258 -11.17 8.52 13.64
CA CYS A 258 -10.41 9.77 13.57
C CYS A 258 -8.99 9.68 14.18
N ARG A 259 -8.68 8.60 14.92
CA ARG A 259 -7.36 8.30 15.49
C ARG A 259 -6.47 7.45 14.57
N CYS A 260 -6.99 6.96 13.44
CA CYS A 260 -6.33 6.03 12.53
C CYS A 260 -6.02 6.62 11.14
N LEU A 261 -6.33 7.89 10.87
CA LEU A 261 -5.87 8.61 9.67
C LEU A 261 -4.84 9.68 10.07
N TRP A 262 -3.59 9.52 9.62
CA TRP A 262 -2.43 10.30 10.05
C TRP A 262 -1.79 11.01 8.85
N SER A 263 -1.54 12.32 8.98
CA SER A 263 -0.71 13.09 8.06
C SER A 263 0.74 13.08 8.53
N LEU A 264 1.67 12.84 7.61
CA LEU A 264 3.10 12.99 7.88
C LEU A 264 3.47 14.48 8.03
N ALA A 265 2.85 15.37 7.26
CA ALA A 265 3.06 16.82 7.40
C ALA A 265 2.60 17.34 8.77
N GLY A 266 1.46 16.86 9.28
CA GLY A 266 0.98 17.17 10.62
C GLY A 266 1.91 16.63 11.71
N TYR A 267 2.43 15.40 11.55
CA TYR A 267 3.42 14.81 12.46
C TYR A 267 4.72 15.65 12.51
N GLU A 268 5.23 16.06 11.36
CA GLU A 268 6.45 16.88 11.27
C GLU A 268 6.23 18.30 11.82
N ALA A 269 5.11 18.95 11.49
CA ALA A 269 4.74 20.27 12.02
C ALA A 269 4.58 20.27 13.55
N GLY A 270 4.18 19.14 14.14
CA GLY A 270 4.17 18.93 15.59
C GLY A 270 5.54 18.63 16.22
N GLY A 271 6.65 18.81 15.49
CA GLY A 271 8.01 18.57 16.00
C GLY A 271 8.44 17.10 15.97
N SER A 272 7.78 16.25 15.18
CA SER A 272 8.02 14.79 15.12
C SER A 272 8.07 14.10 16.49
N PRO A 273 6.97 14.07 17.27
CA PRO A 273 7.01 13.52 18.63
C PRO A 273 7.45 12.05 18.69
N ASN A 274 8.14 11.70 19.79
CA ASN A 274 8.61 10.35 20.10
C ASN A 274 7.66 9.57 21.03
N ASP A 275 6.58 10.19 21.48
CA ASP A 275 5.44 9.52 22.11
C ASP A 275 4.25 9.43 21.14
N PHE A 276 3.50 8.34 21.26
CA PHE A 276 2.40 8.00 20.39
C PHE A 276 1.19 8.95 20.51
N GLU A 277 0.90 9.43 21.72
CA GLU A 277 -0.27 10.27 21.98
C GLU A 277 -0.08 11.68 21.40
N ASP A 278 1.12 12.25 21.59
CA ASP A 278 1.52 13.53 21.01
C ASP A 278 1.64 13.43 19.48
N ALA A 279 2.27 12.37 18.97
CA ALA A 279 2.38 12.13 17.53
C ALA A 279 1.02 11.98 16.85
N LYS A 280 0.09 11.24 17.47
CA LYS A 280 -1.31 11.14 17.04
C LYS A 280 -1.99 12.49 17.03
N LYS A 281 -1.80 13.32 18.06
CA LYS A 281 -2.38 14.67 18.13
C LYS A 281 -1.84 15.57 17.00
N ALA A 282 -0.54 15.53 16.74
CA ALA A 282 0.13 16.24 15.66
C ALA A 282 -0.34 15.78 14.27
N ALA A 283 -0.27 14.47 14.00
CA ALA A 283 -0.63 13.88 12.71
C ALA A 283 -2.10 14.07 12.31
N ARG A 284 -3.01 14.19 13.29
CA ARG A 284 -4.43 14.51 13.04
C ARG A 284 -4.66 15.97 12.63
N GLY A 285 -3.73 16.88 12.92
CA GLY A 285 -3.83 18.29 12.54
C GLY A 285 -3.61 18.53 11.04
N GLY A 286 -2.72 17.76 10.41
CA GLY A 286 -2.44 17.88 8.97
C GLY A 286 -3.48 17.18 8.08
N ALA A 287 -3.92 15.97 8.46
CA ALA A 287 -4.88 15.17 7.70
C ALA A 287 -6.32 15.64 7.97
N SER A 288 -6.64 16.87 7.55
CA SER A 288 -7.99 17.38 7.59
C SER A 288 -8.90 16.50 6.73
N ARG A 289 -9.67 15.61 7.35
CA ARG A 289 -10.70 14.77 6.71
C ARG A 289 -11.63 15.68 5.93
N LYS A 290 -11.52 15.65 4.60
CA LYS A 290 -12.42 16.37 3.70
C LYS A 290 -13.80 15.69 3.74
N PRO A 291 -14.90 16.43 3.51
CA PRO A 291 -16.20 15.82 3.29
C PRO A 291 -16.12 14.73 2.21
N PRO A 292 -16.87 13.62 2.34
CA PRO A 292 -16.99 12.60 1.31
C PRO A 292 -17.34 13.23 -0.05
N MET A 293 -16.63 12.81 -1.08
CA MET A 293 -16.89 13.23 -2.47
C MET A 293 -17.71 12.13 -3.15
N ALA A 294 -18.80 12.50 -3.83
CA ALA A 294 -19.62 11.51 -4.53
C ALA A 294 -18.80 10.83 -5.67
N PRO A 295 -19.04 9.55 -5.99
CA PRO A 295 -18.30 8.85 -7.05
C PRO A 295 -18.27 9.58 -8.40
N PRO A 296 -19.36 10.21 -8.90
CA PRO A 296 -19.32 11.00 -10.14
C PRO A 296 -18.38 12.21 -10.08
N ASP A 297 -18.33 12.92 -8.95
CA ASP A 297 -17.43 14.06 -8.75
C ASP A 297 -15.96 13.62 -8.67
N PHE A 298 -15.71 12.45 -8.08
CA PHE A 298 -14.38 11.86 -8.02
C PHE A 298 -13.89 11.40 -9.40
N ALA A 299 -14.76 10.73 -10.17
CA ALA A 299 -14.48 10.36 -11.56
C ALA A 299 -14.15 11.60 -12.40
N LYS A 300 -14.97 12.66 -12.29
CA LYS A 300 -14.75 13.94 -12.96
C LYS A 300 -13.41 14.58 -12.58
N LEU A 301 -13.08 14.65 -11.28
CA LEU A 301 -11.81 15.17 -10.79
C LEU A 301 -10.61 14.46 -11.42
N LEU A 302 -10.65 13.12 -11.50
CA LEU A 302 -9.55 12.35 -12.06
C LEU A 302 -9.46 12.46 -13.58
N ASP A 303 -10.58 12.53 -14.29
CA ASP A 303 -10.63 12.68 -15.75
C ASP A 303 -10.15 14.08 -16.19
N GLU A 304 -10.72 15.15 -15.63
CA GLU A 304 -10.28 16.54 -15.88
C GLU A 304 -8.79 16.73 -15.50
N GLY A 305 -8.38 16.15 -14.37
CA GLY A 305 -6.98 16.16 -13.92
C GLY A 305 -6.04 15.42 -14.88
N SER A 306 -6.46 14.26 -15.41
CA SER A 306 -5.71 13.47 -16.38
C SER A 306 -5.59 14.19 -17.73
N GLN A 307 -6.68 14.76 -18.23
CA GLN A 307 -6.72 15.52 -19.48
C GLN A 307 -5.82 16.77 -19.43
N THR A 308 -5.89 17.52 -18.31
CA THR A 308 -5.03 18.70 -18.07
C THR A 308 -3.60 18.35 -17.66
N ARG A 309 -3.27 17.06 -17.46
CA ARG A 309 -1.99 16.55 -16.93
C ARG A 309 -1.63 17.05 -15.53
N THR A 310 -2.59 17.58 -14.79
CA THR A 310 -2.44 18.00 -13.37
C THR A 310 -2.55 16.80 -12.42
N ILE A 311 -3.24 15.73 -12.83
CA ILE A 311 -3.24 14.42 -12.19
C ILE A 311 -2.65 13.40 -13.17
N THR A 312 -1.89 12.44 -12.64
CA THR A 312 -1.18 11.44 -13.44
C THR A 312 -1.28 10.04 -12.83
N PHE A 313 -1.07 9.05 -13.69
CA PHE A 313 -1.15 7.62 -13.37
C PHE A 313 0.09 6.88 -13.89
N THR A 314 0.44 5.75 -13.27
CA THR A 314 1.65 5.00 -13.61
C THR A 314 1.48 4.17 -14.89
N ALA A 315 0.26 3.69 -15.15
CA ALA A 315 -0.14 2.99 -16.39
C ALA A 315 -1.13 3.79 -17.26
N GLY A 316 -1.31 5.09 -17.00
CA GLY A 316 -2.22 5.95 -17.76
C GLY A 316 -3.70 5.58 -17.56
N LYS A 317 -4.48 5.50 -18.65
CA LYS A 317 -5.94 5.31 -18.57
C LYS A 317 -6.38 4.01 -17.88
N ALA A 318 -5.59 2.93 -17.96
CA ALA A 318 -5.95 1.67 -17.28
C ALA A 318 -6.00 1.82 -15.75
N ASP A 319 -5.17 2.67 -15.16
CA ASP A 319 -5.25 2.97 -13.73
C ASP A 319 -6.46 3.87 -13.43
N LEU A 320 -6.79 4.84 -14.29
CA LEU A 320 -7.93 5.77 -14.09
C LEU A 320 -9.23 4.99 -13.86
N ASP A 321 -9.59 4.13 -14.80
CA ASP A 321 -10.84 3.35 -14.74
C ASP A 321 -10.84 2.42 -13.51
N THR A 322 -9.68 1.83 -13.17
CA THR A 322 -9.49 0.99 -11.97
C THR A 322 -9.69 1.77 -10.68
N VAL A 323 -9.10 2.96 -10.57
CA VAL A 323 -9.12 3.81 -9.38
C VAL A 323 -10.50 4.41 -9.13
N VAL A 324 -11.23 4.78 -10.19
CA VAL A 324 -12.63 5.23 -10.09
C VAL A 324 -13.50 4.10 -9.54
N ASN A 325 -13.43 2.91 -10.12
CA ASN A 325 -14.21 1.75 -9.66
C ASN A 325 -13.87 1.34 -8.21
N GLN A 326 -12.59 1.38 -7.80
CA GLN A 326 -12.21 1.12 -6.41
C GLN A 326 -12.74 2.19 -5.44
N TYR A 327 -12.86 3.45 -5.86
CA TYR A 327 -13.45 4.51 -5.04
C TYR A 327 -14.97 4.40 -4.95
N GLU A 328 -15.66 4.02 -6.02
CA GLU A 328 -17.11 3.79 -6.04
C GLU A 328 -17.48 2.67 -5.06
N LEU A 329 -16.84 1.50 -5.18
CA LEU A 329 -16.95 0.41 -4.20
C LEU A 329 -16.59 0.84 -2.77
N ALA A 330 -15.65 1.78 -2.61
CA ALA A 330 -15.28 2.30 -1.30
C ALA A 330 -16.34 3.24 -0.70
N PHE A 331 -17.04 3.98 -1.55
CA PHE A 331 -18.12 4.88 -1.16
C PHE A 331 -19.38 4.10 -0.79
N GLU A 332 -19.79 3.14 -1.63
CA GLU A 332 -20.91 2.22 -1.36
C GLU A 332 -20.68 1.37 -0.11
N GLY A 333 -19.44 0.94 0.15
CA GLY A 333 -19.09 0.21 1.38
C GLY A 333 -19.15 1.05 2.66
N ALA A 334 -19.37 2.37 2.57
CA ALA A 334 -19.33 3.30 3.70
C ALA A 334 -20.69 3.97 4.03
N PHE A 335 -21.70 3.87 3.15
CA PHE A 335 -22.99 4.58 3.26
C PHE A 335 -24.18 3.70 2.87
#